data_AF-A0A3B9RRZ2-F1
#
_entry.id   AF-A0A3B9RRZ2-F1
#
_cell.length_a   1.000
_cell.length_b   1.000
_cell.length_c   1.000
_cell.angle_alpha   90.00
_cell.angle_beta   90.00
_cell.angle_gamma   90.00
#
_symmetry.space_group_name_H-M   'P 1'
#
loop_
_entity.id
_entity.type
_entity.pdbx_description
1 polymer ?
#
loop_
_entity_poly.entity_id
_entity_poly.type
_entity_poly.pdbx_seq_one_letter_code
_entity_poly.pdbx_strand_id
1 'polypeptide(L)'
;MTEKEYAVGGSTALYDAIGRTISKIVQVRKTTAPEYQAGHVIFLIITDGMENASREYSAQMVREMIKRERESYGWEFIYLGANIDAEVAAEEVGISPERAQDFIADKEGIHLNFEVMSEAVSHYRSAASIPDDWNKRIKKDFKDRKER
;
A
#
# COMPACT_ATOMS: atom_id res chain seq x y z
N MET A 1 0.19 11.87 20.58
CA MET A 1 1.44 12.03 19.82
C MET A 1 1.83 13.48 19.89
N THR A 2 2.79 13.80 20.75
CA THR A 2 3.44 15.12 20.81
C THR A 2 4.72 15.08 19.98
N GLU A 3 5.31 16.23 19.67
CA GLU A 3 6.60 16.32 18.96
C GLU A 3 7.75 15.62 19.73
N LYS A 4 7.58 15.35 21.03
CA LYS A 4 8.51 14.55 21.83
C LYS A 4 8.36 13.05 21.61
N GLU A 5 7.18 12.61 21.18
CA GLU A 5 6.85 11.20 20.91
C GLU A 5 7.06 10.83 19.45
N TYR A 6 7.11 11.83 18.55
CA TYR A 6 7.23 11.63 17.11
C TYR A 6 7.96 12.80 16.44
N ALA A 7 9.09 12.48 15.80
CA ALA A 7 9.90 13.42 15.03
C ALA A 7 10.04 12.91 13.59
N VAL A 8 9.84 13.80 12.62
CA VAL A 8 10.01 13.47 11.20
C VAL A 8 11.49 13.53 10.80
N GLY A 9 11.98 12.48 10.13
CA GLY A 9 13.40 12.32 9.76
C GLY A 9 13.73 12.75 8.31
N GLY A 10 12.73 13.17 7.54
CA GLY A 10 12.89 13.58 6.13
C GLY A 10 13.31 12.46 5.16
N SER A 11 13.36 11.21 5.62
CA SER A 11 13.78 10.05 4.85
C SER A 11 12.73 8.95 4.86
N THR A 12 12.76 8.10 3.83
CA THR A 12 11.78 7.01 3.65
C THR A 12 12.52 5.72 3.36
N ALA A 13 12.63 4.86 4.38
CA ALA A 13 13.10 3.48 4.24
C ALA A 13 11.91 2.56 3.85
N LEU A 14 11.34 2.84 2.68
CA LEU A 14 10.12 2.22 2.16
C LEU A 14 10.30 0.72 1.93
N TYR A 15 11.39 0.29 1.30
CA TYR A 15 11.66 -1.12 1.03
C TYR A 15 11.85 -1.93 2.31
N ASP A 16 12.55 -1.38 3.29
CA ASP A 16 12.68 -2.01 4.60
C ASP A 16 11.32 -2.12 5.30
N ALA A 17 10.48 -1.08 5.22
CA ALA A 17 9.14 -1.11 5.78
C ALA A 17 8.26 -2.19 5.13
N ILE A 18 8.28 -2.30 3.80
CA ILE A 18 7.51 -3.32 3.07
C ILE A 18 8.04 -4.72 3.41
N GLY A 19 9.33 -4.95 3.24
CA GLY A 19 9.97 -6.26 3.42
C GLY A 19 9.81 -6.81 4.84
N ARG A 20 10.03 -5.97 5.86
CA ARG A 20 9.83 -6.35 7.27
C ARG A 20 8.36 -6.67 7.56
N THR A 21 7.44 -5.90 7.01
CA THR A 21 6.00 -6.12 7.24
C THR A 21 5.51 -7.40 6.59
N ILE A 22 5.89 -7.68 5.33
CA ILE A 22 5.58 -8.95 4.67
C ILE A 22 6.12 -10.12 5.50
N SER A 23 7.39 -10.05 5.91
CA SER A 23 8.04 -11.10 6.71
C SER A 23 7.30 -11.34 8.03
N LYS A 24 6.88 -10.25 8.70
CA LYS A 24 6.11 -10.32 9.95
C LYS A 24 4.75 -11.01 9.74
N ILE A 25 3.99 -10.62 8.72
CA ILE A 25 2.67 -11.21 8.47
C ILE A 25 2.78 -12.67 8.02
N VAL A 26 3.78 -13.02 7.20
CA VAL A 26 4.09 -14.41 6.85
C VAL A 26 4.39 -15.23 8.11
N GLN A 27 5.18 -14.68 9.03
CA GLN A 27 5.50 -15.37 10.29
C GLN A 27 4.27 -15.58 11.16
N VAL A 28 3.44 -14.53 11.34
CA VAL A 28 2.17 -14.63 12.09
C VAL A 28 1.30 -15.74 11.51
N ARG A 29 1.16 -15.79 10.19
CA ARG A 29 0.33 -16.80 9.53
C ARG A 29 0.86 -18.22 9.73
N LYS A 30 2.19 -18.43 9.63
CA LYS A 30 2.83 -19.72 9.90
C LYS A 30 2.60 -20.22 11.34
N THR A 31 2.54 -19.31 12.31
CA THR A 31 2.34 -19.65 13.72
C THR A 31 0.88 -19.67 14.16
N THR A 32 -0.05 -19.25 13.29
CA THR A 32 -1.49 -19.24 13.58
C THR A 32 -2.10 -20.56 13.14
N ALA A 33 -2.89 -21.18 14.03
CA ALA A 33 -3.59 -22.42 13.70
C ALA A 33 -4.50 -22.22 12.48
N PRO A 34 -4.63 -23.21 11.57
CA PRO A 34 -5.31 -23.04 10.28
C PRO A 34 -6.68 -22.39 10.34
N GLU A 35 -7.48 -22.72 11.36
CA GLU A 35 -8.83 -22.20 11.59
C GLU A 35 -8.88 -20.69 11.95
N TYR A 36 -7.76 -20.12 12.38
CA TYR A 36 -7.62 -18.69 12.70
C TYR A 36 -6.80 -17.92 11.68
N GLN A 37 -6.31 -18.57 10.62
CA GLN A 37 -5.58 -17.87 9.57
C GLN A 37 -6.52 -16.96 8.79
N ALA A 38 -6.03 -15.76 8.47
CA ALA A 38 -6.76 -14.86 7.60
C ALA A 38 -6.97 -15.52 6.21
N GLY A 39 -8.23 -15.61 5.79
CA GLY A 39 -8.59 -16.14 4.46
C GLY A 39 -8.07 -15.26 3.32
N HIS A 40 -7.91 -13.96 3.58
CA HIS A 40 -7.41 -13.00 2.62
C HIS A 40 -6.53 -11.93 3.30
N VAL A 41 -5.58 -11.37 2.55
CA VAL A 41 -4.68 -10.30 3.03
C VAL A 41 -4.67 -9.17 2.01
N ILE A 42 -4.97 -7.95 2.48
CA ILE A 42 -4.74 -6.72 1.72
C ILE A 42 -3.56 -6.00 2.37
N PHE A 43 -2.59 -5.63 1.56
CA PHE A 43 -1.41 -4.88 1.93
C PHE A 43 -1.50 -3.48 1.32
N LEU A 44 -1.77 -2.48 2.14
CA LEU A 44 -1.89 -1.08 1.73
C LEU A 44 -0.60 -0.31 2.06
N ILE A 45 0.05 0.23 1.03
CA ILE A 45 1.22 1.10 1.15
C ILE A 45 0.73 2.54 0.95
N ILE A 46 1.00 3.41 1.92
CA ILE A 46 0.72 4.85 1.82
C ILE A 46 2.01 5.58 2.13
N THR A 47 2.44 6.46 1.24
CA THR A 47 3.68 7.24 1.42
C THR A 47 3.59 8.58 0.70
N ASP A 48 4.20 9.62 1.26
CA ASP A 48 4.40 10.95 0.66
C ASP A 48 5.84 11.16 0.14
N GLY A 49 6.71 10.16 0.32
CA GLY A 49 8.11 10.21 -0.11
C GLY A 49 8.55 8.97 -0.88
N MET A 50 9.54 9.15 -1.74
CA MET A 50 10.21 8.07 -2.47
C MET A 50 11.24 7.37 -1.57
N GLU A 51 11.55 6.11 -1.89
CA GLU A 51 12.63 5.37 -1.24
C GLU A 51 13.96 6.14 -1.29
N ASN A 52 14.66 6.23 -0.16
CA ASN A 52 15.98 6.85 -0.07
C ASN A 52 16.86 6.41 1.12
N ALA A 53 16.39 5.47 1.96
CA ALA A 53 17.04 5.17 3.25
C ALA A 53 17.06 3.70 3.68
N SER A 54 16.47 2.80 2.90
CA SER A 54 16.45 1.36 3.15
C SER A 54 17.85 0.76 3.08
N ARG A 55 18.10 -0.26 3.92
CA ARG A 55 19.41 -0.91 4.08
C ARG A 55 19.35 -2.43 4.08
N GLU A 56 18.20 -3.03 4.37
CA GLU A 56 18.04 -4.48 4.49
C GLU A 56 17.38 -5.09 3.26
N TYR A 57 16.45 -4.37 2.64
CA TYR A 57 15.69 -4.82 1.48
C TYR A 57 15.94 -3.90 0.28
N SER A 58 16.19 -4.51 -0.88
CA SER A 58 16.23 -3.82 -2.16
C SER A 58 14.87 -3.88 -2.87
N ALA A 59 14.67 -3.03 -3.88
CA ALA A 59 13.47 -3.05 -4.73
C ALA A 59 13.22 -4.45 -5.30
N GLN A 60 14.27 -5.12 -5.78
CA GLN A 60 14.19 -6.45 -6.36
C GLN A 60 13.79 -7.51 -5.32
N MET A 61 14.34 -7.45 -4.10
CA MET A 61 13.93 -8.36 -3.02
C MET A 61 12.46 -8.16 -2.67
N VAL A 62 12.02 -6.91 -2.52
CA VAL A 62 10.61 -6.60 -2.25
C VAL A 62 9.72 -7.09 -3.39
N ARG A 63 10.12 -6.88 -4.65
CA ARG A 63 9.39 -7.37 -5.83
C ARG A 63 9.19 -8.87 -5.82
N GLU A 64 10.24 -9.63 -5.50
CA GLU A 64 10.16 -11.09 -5.41
C GLU A 64 9.24 -11.54 -4.26
N MET A 65 9.28 -10.84 -3.12
CA MET A 65 8.38 -11.09 -1.99
C MET A 65 6.91 -10.82 -2.36
N ILE A 66 6.61 -9.64 -2.94
CA ILE A 66 5.27 -9.27 -3.38
C ILE A 66 4.74 -10.29 -4.39
N LYS A 67 5.57 -10.65 -5.39
CA LYS A 67 5.21 -11.66 -6.39
C LYS A 67 4.83 -12.98 -5.74
N ARG A 68 5.68 -13.49 -4.83
CA ARG A 68 5.44 -14.75 -4.13
C ARG A 68 4.12 -14.71 -3.35
N GLU A 69 3.90 -13.67 -2.55
CA GLU A 69 2.72 -13.60 -1.70
C GLU A 69 1.43 -13.42 -2.51
N ARG A 70 1.49 -12.67 -3.61
CA ARG A 70 0.38 -12.55 -4.56
C ARG A 70 0.06 -13.88 -5.23
N GLU A 71 1.05 -14.55 -5.81
CA GLU A 71 0.84 -15.76 -6.63
C GLU A 71 0.55 -17.01 -5.79
N SER A 72 1.20 -17.16 -4.64
CA SER A 72 1.08 -18.37 -3.81
C SER A 72 -0.06 -18.28 -2.80
N TYR A 73 -0.44 -17.07 -2.40
CA TYR A 73 -1.35 -16.85 -1.27
C TYR A 73 -2.47 -15.86 -1.55
N GLY A 74 -2.55 -15.29 -2.76
CA GLY A 74 -3.63 -14.39 -3.17
C GLY A 74 -3.64 -13.07 -2.41
N TRP A 75 -2.48 -12.59 -1.95
CA TRP A 75 -2.40 -11.27 -1.32
C TRP A 75 -2.65 -10.17 -2.34
N GLU A 76 -3.43 -9.18 -1.96
CA GLU A 76 -3.62 -7.96 -2.73
C GLU A 76 -2.70 -6.86 -2.21
N PHE A 77 -2.04 -6.15 -3.11
CA PHE A 77 -1.16 -5.02 -2.80
C PHE A 77 -1.73 -3.76 -3.44
N ILE A 78 -1.87 -2.69 -2.67
CA ILE A 78 -2.37 -1.39 -3.12
C ILE A 78 -1.37 -0.32 -2.70
N TYR A 79 -1.08 0.62 -3.59
CA TYR A 79 -0.12 1.69 -3.38
C TYR A 79 -0.79 3.06 -3.52
N LEU A 80 -0.71 3.89 -2.48
CA LEU A 80 -1.20 5.27 -2.47
C LEU A 80 -0.02 6.23 -2.27
N GLY A 81 0.26 7.03 -3.30
CA GLY A 81 1.34 8.02 -3.28
C GLY A 81 0.81 9.43 -3.08
N ALA A 82 1.31 10.15 -2.08
CA ALA A 82 1.00 11.54 -1.89
C ALA A 82 1.98 12.39 -2.72
N ASN A 83 1.50 13.01 -3.81
CA ASN A 83 2.29 13.90 -4.66
C ASN A 83 3.61 13.31 -5.24
N ILE A 84 3.70 11.97 -5.33
CA ILE A 84 4.80 11.26 -6.02
C ILE A 84 4.28 10.71 -7.35
N ASP A 85 5.10 9.97 -8.10
CA ASP A 85 4.63 9.13 -9.21
C ASP A 85 4.35 7.73 -8.65
N ALA A 86 3.13 7.53 -8.12
CA ALA A 86 2.76 6.28 -7.46
C ALA A 86 2.81 5.08 -8.40
N GLU A 87 2.45 5.28 -9.68
CA GLU A 87 2.45 4.20 -10.67
C GLU A 87 3.89 3.71 -10.91
N VAL A 88 4.84 4.61 -11.11
CA VAL A 88 6.27 4.26 -11.27
C VAL A 88 6.83 3.60 -10.00
N ALA A 89 6.61 4.19 -8.83
CA ALA A 89 7.13 3.65 -7.56
C ALA A 89 6.54 2.27 -7.22
N ALA A 90 5.25 2.05 -7.53
CA ALA A 90 4.59 0.75 -7.40
C ALA A 90 5.19 -0.28 -8.37
N GLU A 91 5.44 0.12 -9.62
CA GLU A 91 6.00 -0.77 -10.63
C GLU A 91 7.41 -1.25 -10.25
N GLU A 92 8.26 -0.39 -9.66
CA GLU A 92 9.60 -0.77 -9.19
C GLU A 92 9.57 -1.98 -8.24
N VAL A 93 8.56 -2.04 -7.36
CA VAL A 93 8.35 -3.15 -6.41
C VAL A 93 7.38 -4.22 -6.92
N GLY A 94 6.96 -4.16 -8.19
CA GLY A 94 6.13 -5.20 -8.82
C GLY A 94 4.65 -5.15 -8.48
N ILE A 95 4.15 -4.00 -8.06
CA ILE A 95 2.72 -3.72 -7.96
C ILE A 95 2.25 -3.13 -9.28
N SER A 96 1.12 -3.61 -9.80
CA SER A 96 0.55 -3.14 -11.08
C SER A 96 0.11 -1.67 -10.98
N PRO A 97 0.27 -0.84 -12.02
CA PRO A 97 -0.23 0.54 -12.03
C PRO A 97 -1.72 0.66 -11.72
N GLU A 98 -2.53 -0.34 -12.06
CA GLU A 98 -3.98 -0.39 -11.76
C GLU A 98 -4.27 -0.54 -10.26
N ARG A 99 -3.26 -0.92 -9.47
CA ARG A 99 -3.28 -0.99 -8.01
C ARG A 99 -2.50 0.16 -7.36
N ALA A 100 -2.14 1.18 -8.12
CA ALA A 100 -1.48 2.39 -7.65
C ALA A 100 -2.37 3.62 -7.89
N GLN A 101 -2.28 4.63 -7.02
CA GLN A 101 -2.96 5.90 -7.22
C GLN A 101 -2.29 7.05 -6.47
N ASP A 102 -2.08 8.16 -7.17
CA ASP A 102 -1.70 9.43 -6.55
C ASP A 102 -2.89 10.10 -5.85
N PHE A 103 -2.63 10.75 -4.72
CA PHE A 103 -3.63 11.53 -4.00
C PHE A 103 -3.04 12.85 -3.49
N ILE A 104 -3.93 13.78 -3.15
CA ILE A 104 -3.55 15.07 -2.56
C ILE A 104 -3.39 14.89 -1.05
N ALA A 105 -2.20 15.21 -0.54
CA ALA A 105 -1.83 15.07 0.88
C ALA A 105 -2.46 16.17 1.76
N ASP A 106 -3.78 16.32 1.72
CA ASP A 106 -4.52 17.23 2.58
C ASP A 106 -5.71 16.54 3.26
N LYS A 107 -6.44 17.30 4.08
CA LYS A 107 -7.56 16.77 4.87
C LYS A 107 -8.62 16.10 3.99
N GLU A 108 -8.94 16.67 2.83
CA GLU A 108 -9.97 16.15 1.95
C GLU A 108 -9.50 14.89 1.22
N GLY A 109 -8.27 14.92 0.67
CA GLY A 109 -7.69 13.77 -0.03
C GLY A 109 -7.44 12.57 0.89
N ILE A 110 -6.95 12.82 2.12
CA ILE A 110 -6.78 11.76 3.12
C ILE A 110 -8.14 11.15 3.50
N HIS A 111 -9.16 11.98 3.75
CA HIS A 111 -10.49 11.48 4.09
C HIS A 111 -11.07 10.60 2.97
N LEU A 112 -10.97 11.07 1.72
CA LEU A 112 -11.42 10.34 0.55
C LEU A 112 -10.69 9.00 0.39
N ASN A 113 -9.38 8.97 0.60
CA ASN A 113 -8.59 7.73 0.55
C ASN A 113 -9.12 6.69 1.54
N PHE A 114 -9.34 7.06 2.79
CA PHE A 114 -9.86 6.13 3.80
C PHE A 114 -11.28 5.66 3.49
N GLU A 115 -12.13 6.53 2.93
CA GLU A 115 -13.48 6.15 2.50
C GLU A 115 -13.43 5.11 1.38
N VAL A 116 -12.69 5.39 0.32
CA VAL A 116 -12.51 4.49 -0.84
C VAL A 116 -11.87 3.17 -0.42
N MET A 117 -10.86 3.21 0.46
CA MET A 117 -10.23 2.01 0.97
C MET A 117 -11.17 1.17 1.84
N SER A 118 -12.05 1.81 2.62
CA SER A 118 -13.08 1.11 3.40
C SER A 118 -14.07 0.38 2.48
N GLU A 119 -14.49 1.02 1.39
CA GLU A 119 -15.33 0.40 0.35
C GLU A 119 -14.63 -0.78 -0.32
N ALA A 120 -13.38 -0.61 -0.75
CA ALA A 120 -12.58 -1.64 -1.41
C ALA A 120 -12.37 -2.87 -0.50
N VAL A 121 -12.02 -2.66 0.78
CA VAL A 121 -11.86 -3.74 1.77
C VAL A 121 -13.19 -4.45 2.02
N SER A 122 -14.31 -3.72 2.06
CA SER A 122 -15.64 -4.30 2.25
C SER A 122 -16.06 -5.16 1.06
N HIS A 123 -15.80 -4.70 -0.16
CA HIS A 123 -16.03 -5.49 -1.37
C HIS A 123 -15.17 -6.75 -1.38
N TYR A 124 -13.86 -6.60 -1.13
CA TYR A 124 -12.91 -7.71 -1.11
C TYR A 124 -13.28 -8.79 -0.10
N ARG A 125 -13.82 -8.42 1.06
CA ARG A 125 -14.32 -9.37 2.07
C ARG A 125 -15.46 -10.25 1.54
N SER A 126 -16.30 -9.71 0.65
CA SER A 126 -17.46 -10.42 0.09
C SER A 126 -17.15 -11.18 -1.20
N ALA A 127 -16.24 -10.66 -2.03
CA ALA A 127 -16.02 -11.12 -3.39
C ALA A 127 -14.61 -11.65 -3.66
N ALA A 128 -13.70 -11.58 -2.67
CA ALA A 128 -12.28 -11.92 -2.81
C ALA A 128 -11.56 -11.18 -3.96
N SER A 129 -12.11 -10.04 -4.39
CA SER A 129 -11.58 -9.21 -5.48
C SER A 129 -11.77 -7.73 -5.16
N ILE A 130 -10.80 -6.91 -5.57
CA ILE A 130 -10.92 -5.46 -5.53
C ILE A 130 -11.37 -5.01 -6.94
N PRO A 131 -12.44 -4.20 -7.06
CA PRO A 131 -12.92 -3.70 -8.35
C PRO A 131 -11.81 -3.00 -9.15
N ASP A 132 -11.89 -3.08 -10.48
CA ASP A 132 -10.89 -2.44 -11.35
C ASP A 132 -10.92 -0.92 -11.23
N ASP A 133 -12.09 -0.33 -10.94
CA ASP A 133 -12.30 1.11 -10.80
C ASP A 133 -12.29 1.59 -9.34
N TRP A 134 -11.70 0.82 -8.42
CA TRP A 134 -11.61 1.15 -7.00
C TRP A 134 -11.09 2.56 -6.74
N ASN A 135 -10.09 3.03 -7.51
CA ASN A 135 -9.44 4.32 -7.33
C ASN A 135 -10.12 5.48 -8.08
N LYS A 136 -11.24 5.24 -8.80
CA LYS A 136 -11.87 6.23 -9.68
C LYS A 136 -12.15 7.57 -9.01
N ARG A 137 -12.58 7.54 -7.74
CA ARG A 137 -12.90 8.73 -6.96
C ARG A 137 -11.63 9.51 -6.58
N ILE A 138 -10.60 8.81 -6.12
CA ILE A 138 -9.28 9.40 -5.78
C ILE A 138 -8.65 10.01 -7.04
N LYS A 139 -8.65 9.26 -8.15
CA LYS A 139 -8.14 9.71 -9.45
C LYS A 139 -8.83 10.98 -9.94
N LYS A 140 -10.15 11.07 -9.75
CA LYS A 140 -10.92 12.26 -10.10
C LYS A 140 -10.56 13.44 -9.21
N ASP A 141 -10.54 13.28 -7.89
CA ASP A 141 -10.16 14.33 -6.94
C ASP A 141 -8.76 14.89 -7.23
N PHE A 142 -7.79 13.99 -7.45
CA PHE A 142 -6.42 14.36 -7.78
C PHE A 142 -6.35 15.20 -9.06
N LYS A 143 -7.07 14.82 -10.13
CA LYS A 143 -7.12 15.60 -11.37
C LYS A 143 -7.80 16.96 -11.17
N ASP A 144 -8.99 16.97 -10.59
CA ASP A 144 -9.85 18.16 -10.48
C ASP A 144 -9.23 19.26 -9.59
N ARG A 145 -8.37 18.88 -8.64
CA ARG A 145 -7.79 19.79 -7.64
C ARG A 145 -6.31 20.08 -7.85
N LYS A 146 -5.58 19.27 -8.62
CA LYS A 146 -4.20 19.58 -9.04
C LYS A 146 -4.13 20.71 -10.08
N GLU A 147 -5.21 20.92 -10.83
CA GLU A 147 -5.32 21.99 -11.84
C GLU A 147 -5.76 23.36 -11.26
N ARG A 148 -5.97 23.45 -9.94
CA ARG A 148 -6.39 24.68 -9.24
C ARG A 148 -5.20 25.34 -8.56
#